data_AF-A0A955TW50-F1
#
_entry.id   AF-A0A955TW50-F1
#
_cell.length_a   1.000
_cell.length_b   1.000
_cell.length_c   1.000
_cell.angle_alpha   90.00
_cell.angle_beta   90.00
_cell.angle_gamma   90.00
#
_symmetry.space_group_name_H-M   'P 1'
#
loop_
_entity.id
_entity.type
_entity.pdbx_description
1 polymer ?
#
loop_
_entity_poly.entity_id
_entity_poly.type
_entity_poly.pdbx_seq_one_letter_code
_entity_poly.pdbx_strand_id
1 'polypeptide(L)'
;MPTQTDVAQKSTIFKKSRKKGFEQWFVRVTCNVLGSRIYGPFPAELEAERFREGAEFELRKLLDFELPILSGSAYSTVHAKR
;
A
#
# COMPACT_ATOMS: atom_id res chain seq x y z
N MET A 1 -9.96 10.40 22.46
CA MET A 1 -10.30 9.17 21.73
C MET A 1 -9.58 9.24 20.38
N PRO A 2 -8.50 8.47 20.14
CA PRO A 2 -7.83 8.53 18.84
C PRO A 2 -8.74 7.87 17.80
N THR A 3 -9.07 8.63 16.76
CA THR A 3 -9.82 8.17 15.60
C THR A 3 -8.97 7.11 14.92
N GLN A 4 -9.37 5.85 15.03
CA GLN A 4 -8.79 4.75 14.27
C GLN A 4 -9.11 5.01 12.79
N THR A 5 -8.18 5.65 12.08
CA THR A 5 -8.26 5.82 10.64
C THR A 5 -8.21 4.42 10.05
N ASP A 6 -9.36 3.92 9.60
CA ASP A 6 -9.46 2.65 8.89
C ASP A 6 -8.68 2.78 7.58
N VAL A 7 -7.40 2.43 7.61
CA VAL A 7 -6.56 2.47 6.43
C VAL A 7 -6.95 1.27 5.59
N ALA A 8 -7.94 1.46 4.71
CA ALA A 8 -8.40 0.46 3.76
C ALA A 8 -7.28 0.07 2.80
N GLN A 9 -6.47 -0.92 3.17
CA GLN A 9 -5.46 -1.51 2.30
C GLN A 9 -6.13 -2.58 1.42
N LYS A 10 -5.92 -2.49 0.10
CA LYS A 10 -6.39 -3.52 -0.83
C LYS A 10 -5.22 -3.99 -1.69
N SER A 11 -4.83 -5.24 -1.52
CA SER A 11 -3.91 -5.95 -2.39
C SER A 11 -4.70 -6.97 -3.23
N THR A 12 -4.31 -7.17 -4.49
CA THR A 12 -4.97 -8.11 -5.40
C THR A 12 -3.94 -8.80 -6.28
N ILE A 13 -4.07 -10.12 -6.43
CA ILE A 13 -3.25 -10.93 -7.33
C ILE A 13 -4.03 -11.10 -8.62
N PHE A 14 -3.37 -10.91 -9.76
CA PHE A 14 -3.99 -11.14 -11.06
C PHE A 14 -3.01 -11.75 -12.05
N LYS A 15 -3.56 -12.53 -12.96
CA LYS A 15 -2.82 -13.25 -13.99
C LYS A 15 -2.95 -12.54 -15.32
N LYS A 16 -1.83 -12.42 -16.05
CA LYS A 16 -1.81 -11.96 -17.43
C LYS A 16 -1.23 -13.05 -18.31
N SER A 17 -2.04 -13.59 -19.21
CA SER A 17 -1.58 -14.55 -20.21
C SER A 17 -0.82 -13.84 -21.33
N ARG A 18 0.34 -14.38 -21.73
CA ARG A 18 1.01 -13.98 -22.98
C ARG A 18 0.59 -14.91 -24.12
N LYS A 19 0.69 -14.40 -25.36
CA LYS A 19 0.41 -15.12 -26.63
C LYS A 19 1.18 -16.45 -26.84
N LYS A 20 2.08 -16.84 -25.92
CA LYS A 20 2.90 -18.05 -25.99
C LYS A 20 2.64 -19.06 -24.86
N GLY A 21 1.49 -18.97 -24.17
CA GLY A 21 1.13 -19.92 -23.11
C GLY A 21 1.87 -19.75 -21.78
N PHE A 22 2.77 -18.77 -21.68
CA PHE A 22 3.39 -18.40 -20.41
C PHE A 22 2.41 -17.54 -19.59
N GLU A 23 2.01 -18.07 -18.45
CA GLU A 23 1.22 -17.39 -17.45
C GLU A 23 2.15 -16.56 -16.57
N GLN A 24 1.83 -15.28 -16.40
CA GLN A 24 2.60 -14.39 -15.52
C GLN A 24 1.66 -13.82 -14.47
N TRP A 25 2.13 -13.84 -13.24
CA TRP A 25 1.39 -13.36 -12.08
C TRP A 25 1.85 -11.96 -11.69
N PHE A 26 0.92 -11.14 -11.24
CA PHE A 26 1.18 -9.76 -10.84
C PHE A 26 0.42 -9.46 -9.56
N VAL A 27 1.00 -8.60 -8.73
CA VAL A 27 0.38 -8.12 -7.49
C VAL A 27 0.11 -6.64 -7.65
N ARG A 28 -1.16 -6.22 -7.54
CA ARG A 28 -1.52 -4.82 -7.41
C ARG A 28 -1.70 -4.51 -5.94
N VAL A 29 -0.96 -3.54 -5.44
CA VAL A 29 -1.05 -3.05 -4.07
C VAL A 29 -1.57 -1.63 -4.09
N THR A 30 -2.63 -1.35 -3.34
CA THR A 30 -3.25 -0.03 -3.25
C THR A 30 -3.21 0.46 -1.81
N CYS A 31 -2.58 1.62 -1.62
CA CYS A 31 -2.45 2.30 -0.34
C CYS A 31 -2.98 3.74 -0.50
N ASN A 32 -3.72 4.23 0.51
CA ASN A 32 -4.29 5.59 0.50
C ASN A 32 -3.23 6.69 0.42
N VAL A 33 -1.98 6.40 0.83
CA VAL A 33 -0.87 7.37 0.81
C VAL A 33 -0.08 7.30 -0.50
N LEU A 34 0.25 6.09 -0.97
CA LEU A 34 1.16 5.87 -2.10
C LEU A 34 0.44 5.60 -3.44
N GLY A 35 -0.88 5.52 -3.43
CA GLY A 35 -1.69 5.15 -4.59
C GLY A 35 -1.62 3.65 -4.93
N SER A 36 -1.94 3.31 -6.18
CA SER A 36 -1.92 1.92 -6.66
C SER A 36 -0.64 1.62 -7.44
N ARG A 37 0.06 0.54 -7.09
CA ARG A 37 1.27 0.06 -7.77
C ARG A 37 1.13 -1.40 -8.17
N ILE A 38 1.75 -1.78 -9.28
CA ILE A 38 1.75 -3.15 -9.81
C ILE A 38 3.18 -3.70 -9.74
N TYR A 39 3.31 -4.90 -9.19
CA TYR A 39 4.55 -5.63 -9.02
C TYR A 39 4.52 -6.95 -9.79
N GLY A 40 5.68 -7.38 -10.28
CA GLY A 40 5.87 -8.58 -11.10
C GLY A 40 6.63 -8.30 -12.40
N PRO A 41 6.68 -9.28 -13.33
CA PRO A 41 5.96 -10.56 -13.31
C PRO A 41 6.57 -11.58 -12.34
N PHE A 42 5.71 -12.34 -11.66
CA PHE A 42 6.07 -13.53 -10.89
C PHE A 42 5.84 -14.79 -11.74
N PRO A 43 6.74 -15.78 -11.66
CA PRO A 43 6.63 -17.03 -12.42
C PRO A 43 5.52 -17.95 -11.91
N ALA A 44 5.13 -17.82 -10.63
CA ALA A 44 4.09 -18.63 -10.00
C ALA A 44 3.18 -17.79 -9.10
N GLU A 45 1.95 -18.26 -8.91
CA GLU A 45 0.96 -17.63 -8.01
C GLU A 45 1.49 -17.58 -6.57
N LEU A 46 2.09 -18.68 -6.10
CA LEU A 46 2.67 -18.78 -4.76
C LEU A 46 3.76 -17.72 -4.50
N GLU A 47 4.54 -17.36 -5.51
CA GLU A 47 5.55 -16.29 -5.38
C GLU A 47 4.90 -14.91 -5.30
N ALA A 48 3.83 -14.68 -6.08
CA ALA A 48 3.02 -13.47 -5.98
C ALA A 48 2.32 -13.35 -4.61
N GLU A 49 1.85 -14.47 -4.04
CA GLU A 49 1.27 -14.51 -2.69
C GLU A 49 2.29 -14.16 -1.60
N ARG A 50 3.47 -14.78 -1.63
CA ARG A 50 4.55 -14.46 -0.68
C ARG A 50 4.94 -12.99 -0.76
N PHE A 51 5.02 -12.44 -1.98
CA PHE A 51 5.26 -11.01 -2.16
C PHE A 51 4.13 -10.17 -1.57
N ARG A 52 2.86 -10.52 -1.82
CA ARG A 52 1.70 -9.80 -1.28
C ARG A 52 1.76 -9.74 0.24
N GLU A 53 2.00 -10.86 0.90
CA GLU A 53 2.10 -10.93 2.37
C GLU A 53 3.25 -10.05 2.90
N GLY A 54 4.43 -10.10 2.26
CA GLY A 54 5.55 -9.24 2.62
C GLY A 54 5.27 -7.75 2.39
N ALA A 55 4.63 -7.40 1.27
CA ALA A 55 4.29 -6.03 0.92
C ALA A 55 3.22 -5.45 1.86
N GLU A 56 2.23 -6.24 2.27
CA GLU A 56 1.25 -5.84 3.29
C GLU A 56 1.91 -5.56 4.63
N PHE A 57 2.86 -6.41 5.03
CA PHE A 57 3.61 -6.23 6.27
C PHE A 57 4.48 -4.97 6.26
N GLU A 58 5.20 -4.70 5.17
CA GLU A 58 5.99 -3.47 5.03
C GLU A 58 5.12 -2.21 4.94
N LEU A 59 4.01 -2.25 4.21
CA LEU A 59 3.09 -1.12 4.12
C LEU A 59 2.45 -0.80 5.46
N ARG A 60 2.08 -1.81 6.24
CA ARG A 60 1.56 -1.60 7.60
C ARG A 60 2.59 -0.88 8.47
N LYS A 61 3.86 -1.29 8.41
CA LYS A 61 4.94 -0.57 9.11
C LYS A 61 5.04 0.89 8.66
N LEU A 62 5.12 1.14 7.35
CA LEU A 62 5.23 2.51 6.82
C LEU A 62 4.07 3.40 7.29
N LEU A 63 2.84 2.87 7.24
CA LEU A 63 1.66 3.59 7.70
C LEU A 63 1.66 3.81 9.22
N ASP A 64 2.08 2.82 10.01
CA ASP A 64 2.23 2.97 11.47
C ASP A 64 3.27 4.06 11.82
N PHE A 65 4.31 4.25 11.00
CA PHE A 65 5.31 5.31 11.16
C PHE A 65 4.87 6.68 10.63
N GLU A 66 4.03 6.76 9.60
CA GLU A 66 3.59 8.04 8.99
C GLU A 66 2.34 8.66 9.66
N LEU A 67 1.46 7.86 10.28
CA LEU A 67 0.27 8.36 10.99
C LEU A 67 0.59 9.34 12.15
N PRO A 68 1.68 9.15 12.94
CA PRO A 68 2.10 10.14 13.94
C PRO A 68 2.67 11.43 13.34
N ILE A 69 3.22 11.40 12.13
CA ILE A 69 3.90 12.55 11.53
C ILE A 69 2.89 13.53 10.90
N LEU A 70 1.81 13.01 10.30
CA LEU A 70 0.76 13.83 9.69
C LEU A 70 -0.23 14.42 10.71
N SER A 71 -0.39 13.81 11.88
CA SER A 71 -1.23 14.34 12.96
C SER A 71 -0.60 15.52 13.73
N GLY A 72 0.69 15.82 13.49
CA GLY A 72 1.37 17.00 14.02
C GLY A 72 1.18 18.28 13.18
N SER A 73 0.65 18.18 11.95
CA SER A 73 0.47 19.32 11.03
C SER A 73 -0.93 19.93 11.12
N ALA A 74 -1.47 20.11 12.33
CA ALA A 74 -2.75 20.79 12.56
C ALA A 74 -2.66 21.96 13.55
N TYR A 75 -1.45 22.39 13.95
CA TYR A 75 -1.27 23.52 14.88
C TYR A 75 -0.25 24.53 14.35
N SER A 76 -0.58 25.23 13.27
CA SER A 76 0.14 26.46 12.90
C SER A 76 -0.77 27.42 12.17
N THR A 77 -1.92 27.75 12.77
CA THR A 77 -2.56 29.04 12.46
C THR A 77 -3.41 29.49 13.64
N VAL A 78 -2.82 30.21 14.60
CA VAL A 78 -3.56 31.22 15.36
C VAL A 78 -2.61 32.33 15.82
N HIS A 79 -2.84 33.50 15.23
CA HIS A 79 -2.64 34.84 15.76
C HIS A 79 -1.21 35.43 15.84
N ALA A 80 -0.77 35.98 14.72
CA ALA A 80 -0.06 37.27 14.72
C ALA A 80 -1.02 38.36 14.21
N LYS A 81 -1.66 39.09 15.13
CA LYS A 81 -2.20 40.42 14.86
C LYS A 81 -1.57 41.40 15.84
N ARG A 82 -0.86 42.38 15.28
CA ARG A 82 -0.47 43.63 15.93
C ARG A 82 -1.70 44.43 16.33
#